data_AF-A0A7X7P6H3-F1
#
_entry.id   AF-A0A7X7P6H3-F1
#
_cell.length_a   1.000
_cell.length_b   1.000
_cell.length_c   1.000
_cell.angle_alpha   90.00
_cell.angle_beta   90.00
_cell.angle_gamma   90.00
#
_symmetry.space_group_name_H-M   'P 1'
#
loop_
_entity.id
_entity.type
_entity.pdbx_description
1 polymer ?
#
loop_
_entity_poly.entity_id
_entity_poly.type
_entity_poly.pdbx_seq_one_letter_code
_entity_poly.pdbx_strand_id
1 'polypeptide(L)'
;MTSTSYKMPLLLGAISTLIMPFLTFGFIGLHIVRLEIGLNIFSIFYTVFDLLYPFFFLILFAGNLCLLKALLVRIPFDKHSLNTLQFLVKSNFIVFGFLTFATMLFSTEPTSELAYTFWLACFIVGLLLNISIGIYLMIQARTERKFALLWIGFAFVLAQFFDYSGFRVLLVLTENVTPDFIWNYIGLSFFDYASMDSEIKNMFDEITSMSLFLTLSLGALVVILRTVALAVFYVLMAQLLFIRKKPKKMMLKSDR
;
A
#
# COMPACT_ATOMS: atom_id res chain seq x y z
N MET A 1 11.91 -29.56 13.82
CA MET A 1 11.31 -28.23 14.09
C MET A 1 12.08 -27.19 13.30
N THR A 2 11.61 -26.79 12.12
CA THR A 2 12.24 -25.70 11.37
C THR A 2 11.97 -24.39 12.09
N SER A 3 13.04 -23.76 12.57
CA SER A 3 13.04 -22.38 13.03
C SER A 3 12.63 -21.49 11.84
N THR A 4 11.33 -21.28 11.64
CA THR A 4 10.84 -20.30 10.67
C THR A 4 11.26 -18.93 11.16
N SER A 5 12.28 -18.34 10.51
CA SER A 5 12.79 -17.01 10.83
C SER A 5 11.79 -15.96 10.33
N TYR A 6 10.70 -15.73 11.08
CA TYR A 6 9.78 -14.61 10.86
C TYR A 6 10.43 -13.23 11.14
N LYS A 7 11.68 -13.24 11.65
CA LYS A 7 12.53 -12.05 11.81
C LYS A 7 12.85 -11.37 10.49
N MET A 8 13.17 -12.15 9.45
CA MET A 8 13.57 -11.59 8.15
C MET A 8 12.38 -10.91 7.42
N PRO A 9 11.19 -11.53 7.30
CA PRO A 9 10.01 -10.86 6.78
C PRO A 9 9.62 -9.60 7.58
N LEU A 10 9.76 -9.64 8.90
CA LEU A 10 9.43 -8.48 9.76
C LEU A 10 10.43 -7.34 9.56
N LEU A 11 11.73 -7.64 9.47
CA LEU A 11 12.78 -6.66 9.21
C LEU A 11 12.61 -6.03 7.83
N LEU A 12 12.46 -6.86 6.78
CA LEU A 12 12.28 -6.38 5.41
C LEU A 12 10.98 -5.57 5.26
N GLY A 13 9.90 -6.01 5.90
CA GLY A 13 8.63 -5.30 5.90
C GLY A 13 8.71 -3.93 6.62
N ALA A 14 9.39 -3.88 7.77
CA ALA A 14 9.60 -2.64 8.51
C ALA A 14 10.50 -1.66 7.74
N ILE A 15 11.60 -2.15 7.16
CA ILE A 15 12.49 -1.35 6.31
C ILE A 15 11.73 -0.82 5.09
N SER A 16 10.95 -1.66 4.40
CA SER A 16 10.14 -1.22 3.25
C SER A 16 9.11 -0.15 3.66
N THR A 17 8.47 -0.32 4.82
CA THR A 17 7.51 0.65 5.37
C THR A 17 8.15 2.00 5.68
N LEU A 18 9.41 2.01 6.10
CA LEU A 18 10.16 3.23 6.36
C LEU A 18 10.67 3.88 5.06
N ILE A 19 11.14 3.09 4.10
CA ILE A 19 11.71 3.59 2.84
C ILE A 19 10.64 4.11 1.89
N MET A 20 9.50 3.41 1.75
CA MET A 20 8.46 3.76 0.76
C MET A 20 7.97 5.21 0.89
N PRO A 21 7.73 5.79 2.08
CA PRO A 21 7.33 7.19 2.22
C PRO A 21 8.38 8.16 1.70
N PHE A 22 9.67 7.95 2.01
CA PHE A 22 10.73 8.80 1.47
C PHE A 22 10.80 8.68 -0.05
N LEU A 23 10.60 7.49 -0.60
CA LEU A 23 10.53 7.31 -2.05
C LEU A 23 9.34 8.05 -2.66
N THR A 24 8.17 7.98 -2.02
CA THR A 24 6.97 8.67 -2.49
C THR A 24 7.13 10.18 -2.41
N PHE A 25 7.64 10.73 -1.30
CA PHE A 25 7.89 12.16 -1.18
C PHE A 25 8.97 12.65 -2.16
N GLY A 26 10.02 11.86 -2.37
CA GLY A 26 11.03 12.13 -3.40
C GLY A 26 10.41 12.16 -4.80
N PHE A 27 9.56 11.18 -5.13
CA PHE A 27 8.84 11.13 -6.40
C PHE A 27 7.90 12.32 -6.59
N ILE A 28 7.10 12.67 -5.58
CA ILE A 28 6.22 13.86 -5.60
C ILE A 28 7.04 15.13 -5.82
N GLY A 29 8.15 15.30 -5.10
CA GLY A 29 9.01 16.47 -5.25
C GLY A 29 9.58 16.59 -6.67
N LEU A 30 10.02 15.47 -7.25
CA LEU A 30 10.44 15.42 -8.64
C LEU A 30 9.29 15.70 -9.62
N HIS A 31 8.07 15.31 -9.28
CA HIS A 31 6.84 15.61 -10.03
C HIS A 31 6.52 17.08 -10.09
N ILE A 32 6.57 17.76 -8.95
CA ILE A 32 6.42 19.23 -8.88
C ILE A 32 7.51 19.91 -9.72
N VAL A 33 8.78 19.53 -9.56
CA VAL A 33 9.89 20.13 -10.32
C VAL A 33 9.71 19.96 -11.83
N ARG A 34 9.17 18.83 -12.29
CA ARG A 34 8.90 18.58 -13.70
C ARG A 34 7.72 19.42 -14.22
N LEU A 35 6.63 19.50 -13.45
CA LEU A 35 5.42 20.23 -13.83
C LEU A 35 5.64 21.75 -13.80
N GLU A 36 6.30 22.28 -12.77
CA GLU A 36 6.48 23.73 -12.59
C GLU A 36 7.70 24.30 -13.34
N ILE A 37 8.80 23.54 -13.44
CA ILE A 37 10.08 24.06 -13.94
C ILE A 37 10.39 23.54 -15.35
N GLY A 38 9.63 22.56 -15.87
CA GLY A 38 9.84 22.00 -17.22
C GLY A 38 11.19 21.28 -17.40
N LEU A 39 11.94 21.05 -16.31
CA LEU A 39 13.28 20.50 -16.36
C LEU A 39 13.24 18.98 -16.47
N ASN A 40 13.50 18.48 -17.67
CA ASN A 40 13.59 17.04 -17.96
C ASN A 40 14.91 16.40 -17.49
N ILE A 41 15.78 17.17 -16.82
CA ILE A 41 17.11 16.75 -16.34
C ILE A 41 17.00 15.61 -15.31
N PHE A 42 15.87 15.52 -14.61
CA PHE A 42 15.63 14.49 -13.59
C PHE A 42 14.97 13.20 -14.13
N SER A 43 14.85 13.04 -15.46
CA SER A 43 14.18 11.87 -16.08
C SER A 43 14.74 10.52 -15.64
N ILE A 44 16.06 10.43 -15.39
CA ILE A 44 16.71 9.21 -14.87
C ILE A 44 16.16 8.84 -13.47
N PHE A 45 15.93 9.84 -12.61
CA PHE A 45 15.37 9.58 -11.28
C PHE A 45 13.95 9.04 -11.39
N TYR A 46 13.13 9.55 -12.31
CA TYR A 46 11.80 8.98 -12.56
C TYR A 46 11.86 7.51 -12.90
N THR A 47 12.70 7.10 -13.86
CA THR A 47 12.85 5.70 -14.25
C THR A 47 13.31 4.83 -13.08
N VAL A 48 14.20 5.33 -12.23
CA VAL A 48 14.66 4.62 -11.02
C VAL A 48 13.54 4.48 -9.99
N PHE A 49 12.75 5.53 -9.75
CA PHE A 49 11.60 5.48 -8.85
C PHE A 49 10.51 4.53 -9.38
N ASP A 50 10.25 4.54 -10.68
CA ASP A 50 9.24 3.70 -11.34
C ASP A 50 9.56 2.20 -11.24
N LEU A 51 10.85 1.84 -11.12
CA LEU A 51 11.31 0.46 -10.94
C LEU A 51 11.43 0.06 -9.46
N LEU A 52 11.93 0.96 -8.61
CA LEU A 52 12.11 0.68 -7.18
C LEU A 52 10.76 0.54 -6.46
N TYR A 53 9.77 1.34 -6.84
CA TYR A 53 8.49 1.37 -6.14
C TYR A 53 7.72 0.03 -6.25
N PRO A 54 7.51 -0.56 -7.44
CA PRO A 54 6.90 -1.89 -7.57
C PRO A 54 7.70 -2.98 -6.86
N PHE A 55 9.04 -2.86 -6.85
CA PHE A 55 9.91 -3.81 -6.15
C PHE A 55 9.71 -3.77 -4.63
N PHE A 56 9.73 -2.58 -4.00
CA PHE A 56 9.45 -2.43 -2.57
C PHE A 56 8.02 -2.85 -2.19
N PHE A 57 7.06 -2.62 -3.09
CA PHE A 57 5.71 -3.13 -2.96
C PHE A 57 5.67 -4.66 -2.91
N LEU A 58 6.37 -5.36 -3.82
CA LEU A 58 6.46 -6.82 -3.80
C LEU A 58 7.11 -7.35 -2.52
N ILE A 59 8.17 -6.69 -2.03
CA ILE A 59 8.81 -7.03 -0.75
C ILE A 59 7.80 -6.90 0.41
N LEU A 60 7.05 -5.80 0.43
CA LEU A 60 6.06 -5.53 1.47
C LEU A 60 4.91 -6.53 1.44
N PHE A 61 4.41 -6.85 0.25
CA PHE A 61 3.36 -7.85 0.04
C PHE A 61 3.81 -9.24 0.51
N ALA A 62 5.01 -9.67 0.10
CA ALA A 62 5.60 -10.93 0.53
C ALA A 62 5.84 -10.99 2.05
N GLY A 63 6.33 -9.88 2.63
CA GLY A 63 6.53 -9.73 4.07
C GLY A 63 5.24 -9.93 4.85
N ASN A 64 4.17 -9.23 4.44
CA ASN A 64 2.84 -9.35 5.03
C ASN A 64 2.29 -10.78 4.95
N LEU A 65 2.36 -11.42 3.79
CA LEU A 65 1.92 -12.82 3.61
C LEU A 65 2.67 -13.80 4.51
N CYS A 66 4.00 -13.64 4.60
CA CYS A 66 4.84 -14.46 5.47
C CYS A 66 4.46 -14.28 6.95
N LEU A 67 4.19 -13.05 7.38
CA LEU A 67 3.77 -12.75 8.75
C LEU A 67 2.38 -13.32 9.05
N LEU A 68 1.42 -13.19 8.13
CA LEU A 68 0.10 -13.80 8.25
C LEU A 68 0.18 -15.33 8.36
N LYS A 69 1.04 -15.96 7.55
CA LYS A 69 1.31 -17.40 7.64
C LYS A 69 1.93 -17.77 8.99
N ALA A 70 2.85 -16.97 9.52
CA ALA A 70 3.43 -17.21 10.85
C ALA A 70 2.40 -17.06 11.98
N LEU A 71 1.49 -16.09 11.85
CA LEU A 71 0.39 -15.87 12.79
C LEU A 71 -0.52 -17.11 12.90
N LEU A 72 -0.87 -17.70 11.76
CA LEU A 72 -1.68 -18.92 11.65
C LEU A 72 -1.08 -20.13 12.37
N VAL A 73 0.25 -20.22 12.41
CA VAL A 73 0.95 -21.32 13.08
C VAL A 73 1.03 -21.09 14.59
N ARG A 74 1.13 -19.83 15.03
CA ARG A 74 1.44 -19.49 16.42
C ARG A 74 0.19 -19.38 17.31
N ILE A 75 -0.89 -18.87 16.74
CA ILE A 75 -2.14 -18.61 17.44
C ILE A 75 -3.08 -19.80 17.22
N PRO A 76 -3.61 -20.41 18.31
CA PRO A 76 -4.62 -21.45 18.16
C PRO A 76 -5.92 -20.81 17.67
N PHE A 77 -6.40 -21.26 16.53
CA PHE A 77 -7.71 -20.93 15.96
C PHE A 77 -8.59 -22.17 15.96
N ASP A 78 -9.91 -21.99 15.99
CA ASP A 78 -10.86 -23.07 15.76
C ASP A 78 -10.67 -23.68 14.36
N LYS A 79 -10.96 -24.97 14.20
CA LYS A 79 -10.68 -25.73 12.96
C LYS A 79 -11.30 -25.08 11.71
N HIS A 80 -12.54 -24.61 11.82
CA HIS A 80 -13.23 -23.93 10.73
C HIS A 80 -12.52 -22.60 10.38
N SER A 81 -12.26 -21.78 11.41
CA SER A 81 -11.59 -20.48 11.26
C SER A 81 -10.19 -20.60 10.67
N LEU A 82 -9.43 -21.61 11.09
CA LEU A 82 -8.11 -21.92 10.57
C LEU A 82 -8.17 -22.29 9.09
N ASN A 83 -9.12 -23.13 8.67
CA ASN A 83 -9.26 -23.55 7.28
C ASN A 83 -9.60 -22.37 6.36
N THR A 84 -10.56 -21.52 6.75
CA THR A 84 -10.92 -20.32 5.97
C THR A 84 -9.73 -19.36 5.85
N LEU A 85 -9.05 -19.07 6.96
CA LEU A 85 -7.93 -18.13 6.94
C LEU A 85 -6.70 -18.71 6.20
N GLN A 86 -6.46 -20.02 6.28
CA GLN A 86 -5.45 -20.71 5.46
C GLN A 86 -5.80 -20.65 3.97
N PHE A 87 -7.07 -20.83 3.59
CA PHE A 87 -7.50 -20.70 2.20
C PHE A 87 -7.22 -19.28 1.69
N LEU A 88 -7.65 -18.25 2.42
CA LEU A 88 -7.42 -16.86 2.05
C LEU A 88 -5.92 -16.56 1.89
N VAL A 89 -5.09 -16.96 2.85
CA VAL A 89 -3.63 -16.74 2.79
C VAL A 89 -3.01 -17.51 1.61
N LYS A 90 -3.41 -18.76 1.35
CA LYS A 90 -2.92 -19.54 0.20
C LYS A 90 -3.31 -18.91 -1.14
N SER A 91 -4.57 -18.52 -1.30
CA SER A 91 -5.04 -17.82 -2.49
C SER A 91 -4.25 -16.53 -2.73
N ASN A 92 -3.92 -15.82 -1.65
CA ASN A 92 -3.15 -14.60 -1.73
C ASN A 92 -1.67 -14.82 -2.08
N PHE A 93 -1.07 -15.95 -1.69
CA PHE A 93 0.24 -16.37 -2.20
C PHE A 93 0.21 -16.67 -3.71
N ILE A 94 -0.87 -17.26 -4.22
CA ILE A 94 -1.04 -17.51 -5.66
C ILE A 94 -1.14 -16.18 -6.40
N VAL A 95 -1.96 -15.25 -5.90
CA VAL A 95 -2.10 -13.90 -6.46
C VAL A 95 -0.77 -13.14 -6.42
N PHE A 96 0.03 -13.27 -5.36
CA PHE A 96 1.37 -12.69 -5.30
C PHE A 96 2.28 -13.21 -6.43
N GLY A 97 2.20 -14.50 -6.76
CA GLY A 97 2.92 -15.08 -7.91
C GLY A 97 2.51 -14.42 -9.22
N PHE A 98 1.21 -14.32 -9.48
CA PHE A 98 0.69 -13.63 -10.67
C PHE A 98 1.07 -12.15 -10.69
N LEU A 99 0.99 -11.46 -9.56
CA LEU A 99 1.32 -10.04 -9.43
C LEU A 99 2.82 -9.79 -9.65
N THR A 100 3.69 -10.69 -9.20
CA THR A 100 5.14 -10.63 -9.47
C THR A 100 5.40 -10.73 -10.97
N PHE A 101 4.79 -11.72 -11.63
CA PHE A 101 4.91 -11.90 -13.07
C PHE A 101 4.31 -10.72 -13.86
N ALA A 102 3.13 -10.24 -13.46
CA ALA A 102 2.50 -9.08 -14.05
C ALA A 102 3.35 -7.81 -13.89
N THR A 103 4.02 -7.66 -12.75
CA THR A 103 4.92 -6.51 -12.50
C THR A 103 6.13 -6.57 -13.42
N MET A 104 6.72 -7.77 -13.62
CA MET A 104 7.80 -7.94 -14.59
C MET A 104 7.37 -7.59 -16.01
N LEU A 105 6.20 -8.09 -16.45
CA LEU A 105 5.64 -7.78 -17.77
C LEU A 105 5.37 -6.29 -17.96
N PHE A 106 4.77 -5.64 -16.95
CA PHE A 106 4.51 -4.20 -16.98
C PHE A 106 5.81 -3.39 -17.04
N SER A 107 6.88 -3.83 -16.36
CA SER A 107 8.20 -3.18 -16.44
C SER A 107 8.90 -3.37 -17.79
N THR A 108 8.70 -4.49 -18.47
CA THR A 108 9.30 -4.74 -19.80
C THR A 108 8.53 -4.08 -20.94
N GLU A 109 7.19 -4.00 -20.82
CA GLU A 109 6.30 -3.46 -21.85
C GLU A 109 5.32 -2.43 -21.24
N PRO A 110 5.81 -1.25 -20.80
CA PRO A 110 5.00 -0.29 -20.06
C PRO A 110 3.86 0.34 -20.88
N THR A 111 3.94 0.30 -22.20
CA THR A 111 2.90 0.82 -23.12
C THR A 111 1.82 -0.21 -23.45
N SER A 112 1.94 -1.45 -22.98
CA SER A 112 0.98 -2.52 -23.27
C SER A 112 -0.25 -2.40 -22.37
N GLU A 113 -1.40 -2.06 -22.97
CA GLU A 113 -2.69 -2.03 -22.25
C GLU A 113 -3.05 -3.39 -21.63
N LEU A 114 -2.67 -4.49 -22.29
CA LEU A 114 -2.88 -5.83 -21.78
C LEU A 114 -2.06 -6.09 -20.51
N ALA A 115 -0.78 -5.70 -20.50
CA ALA A 115 0.09 -5.83 -19.34
C ALA A 115 -0.44 -4.98 -18.16
N TYR A 116 -0.85 -3.75 -18.43
CA TYR A 116 -1.46 -2.87 -17.43
C TYR A 116 -2.76 -3.46 -16.86
N THR A 117 -3.68 -3.91 -17.72
CA THR A 117 -4.97 -4.47 -17.30
C THR A 117 -4.79 -5.74 -16.48
N PHE A 118 -3.88 -6.62 -16.89
CA PHE A 118 -3.56 -7.84 -16.16
C PHE A 118 -2.94 -7.54 -14.79
N TRP A 119 -2.00 -6.59 -14.72
CA TRP A 119 -1.42 -6.12 -13.47
C TRP A 119 -2.49 -5.53 -12.54
N LEU A 120 -3.38 -4.68 -13.07
CA LEU A 120 -4.46 -4.06 -12.31
C LEU A 120 -5.44 -5.10 -11.76
N ALA A 121 -5.83 -6.09 -12.56
CA ALA A 121 -6.71 -7.18 -12.13
C ALA A 121 -6.07 -7.99 -10.99
N CYS A 122 -4.80 -8.38 -11.12
CA CYS A 122 -4.06 -9.08 -10.08
C CYS A 122 -3.97 -8.25 -8.80
N PHE A 123 -3.69 -6.96 -8.93
CA PHE A 123 -3.60 -6.02 -7.82
C PHE A 123 -4.94 -5.89 -7.08
N ILE A 124 -6.05 -5.69 -7.79
CA ILE A 124 -7.39 -5.55 -7.19
C ILE A 124 -7.78 -6.82 -6.45
N VAL A 125 -7.58 -7.99 -7.06
CA VAL A 125 -7.88 -9.28 -6.40
C VAL A 125 -7.02 -9.46 -5.15
N GLY A 126 -5.72 -9.11 -5.21
CA GLY A 126 -4.82 -9.17 -4.05
C GLY A 126 -5.25 -8.24 -2.92
N LEU A 127 -5.64 -7.02 -3.26
CA LEU A 127 -6.15 -6.02 -2.32
C LEU A 127 -7.42 -6.50 -1.63
N LEU A 128 -8.39 -7.03 -2.39
CA LEU A 128 -9.62 -7.59 -1.85
C LEU A 128 -9.34 -8.76 -0.90
N LEU A 129 -8.43 -9.67 -1.27
CA LEU A 129 -8.03 -10.78 -0.41
C LEU A 129 -7.38 -10.29 0.89
N ASN A 130 -6.49 -9.29 0.83
CA ASN A 130 -5.88 -8.71 2.03
C ASN A 130 -6.95 -8.07 2.94
N ILE A 131 -7.89 -7.31 2.37
CA ILE A 131 -9.01 -6.73 3.13
C ILE A 131 -9.85 -7.84 3.77
N SER A 132 -10.21 -8.88 3.02
CA SER A 132 -10.96 -10.03 3.55
C SER A 132 -10.22 -10.71 4.69
N ILE A 133 -8.90 -10.90 4.60
CA ILE A 133 -8.07 -11.45 5.68
C ILE A 133 -8.16 -10.56 6.92
N GLY A 134 -7.98 -9.24 6.77
CA GLY A 134 -8.02 -8.30 7.88
C GLY A 134 -9.39 -8.25 8.56
N ILE A 135 -10.49 -8.25 7.78
CA ILE A 135 -11.86 -8.37 8.29
C ILE A 135 -12.04 -9.68 9.05
N TYR A 136 -11.55 -10.78 8.50
CA TYR A 136 -11.64 -12.07 9.17
C TYR A 136 -10.91 -12.10 10.51
N LEU A 137 -9.71 -11.50 10.58
CA LEU A 137 -8.96 -11.33 11.84
C LEU A 137 -9.75 -10.53 12.87
N MET A 138 -10.43 -9.46 12.46
CA MET A 138 -11.29 -8.66 13.35
C MET A 138 -12.50 -9.46 13.85
N ILE A 139 -13.15 -10.26 12.99
CA ILE A 139 -14.26 -11.14 13.40
C ILE A 139 -13.78 -12.16 14.43
N GLN A 140 -12.65 -12.83 14.18
CA GLN A 140 -12.11 -13.83 15.11
C GLN A 140 -11.63 -13.22 16.43
N ALA A 141 -11.18 -11.96 16.43
CA ALA A 141 -10.82 -11.26 17.65
C ALA A 141 -11.99 -11.15 18.64
N ARG A 142 -13.21 -10.95 18.14
CA ARG A 142 -14.43 -10.87 18.95
C ARG A 142 -14.82 -12.25 19.50
N THR A 143 -14.73 -13.28 18.67
CA THR A 143 -15.09 -14.66 19.05
C THR A 143 -14.10 -15.25 20.05
N GLU A 144 -12.80 -15.02 19.87
CA GLU A 144 -11.74 -15.62 20.68
C GLU A 144 -11.25 -14.71 21.82
N ARG A 145 -11.88 -13.54 22.03
CA ARG A 145 -11.50 -12.50 23.01
C ARG A 145 -10.04 -12.04 22.90
N LYS A 146 -9.47 -12.08 21.70
CA LYS A 146 -8.08 -11.67 21.43
C LYS A 146 -8.05 -10.26 20.85
N PHE A 147 -8.11 -9.25 21.71
CA PHE A 147 -8.07 -7.83 21.31
C PHE A 147 -6.89 -7.48 20.40
N ALA A 148 -5.74 -8.14 20.54
CA ALA A 148 -4.60 -7.91 19.66
C ALA A 148 -4.89 -8.26 18.18
N LEU A 149 -5.72 -9.28 17.91
CA LEU A 149 -6.13 -9.64 16.55
C LEU A 149 -7.05 -8.59 15.93
N LEU A 150 -7.85 -7.89 16.75
CA LEU A 150 -8.72 -6.80 16.29
C LEU A 150 -7.85 -5.67 15.72
N TRP A 151 -6.87 -5.22 16.50
CA TRP A 151 -5.98 -4.13 16.10
C TRP A 151 -5.08 -4.50 14.93
N ILE A 152 -4.61 -5.76 14.85
CA ILE A 152 -3.88 -6.25 13.69
C ILE A 152 -4.75 -6.25 12.44
N GLY A 153 -5.96 -6.79 12.53
CA GLY A 153 -6.90 -6.82 11.41
C GLY A 153 -7.26 -5.41 10.94
N PHE A 154 -7.55 -4.50 11.88
CA PHE A 154 -7.85 -3.10 11.58
C PHE A 154 -6.67 -2.37 10.92
N ALA A 155 -5.48 -2.45 11.52
CA ALA A 155 -4.28 -1.84 10.97
C ALA A 155 -3.93 -2.41 9.59
N PHE A 156 -4.14 -3.71 9.39
CA PHE A 156 -3.92 -4.36 8.10
C PHE A 156 -4.90 -3.86 7.04
N VAL A 157 -6.20 -3.79 7.32
CA VAL A 157 -7.20 -3.23 6.39
C VAL A 157 -6.91 -1.77 6.07
N LEU A 158 -6.60 -0.96 7.09
CA LEU A 158 -6.29 0.45 6.92
C LEU A 158 -5.07 0.64 5.99
N ALA A 159 -4.04 -0.20 6.16
CA ALA A 159 -2.87 -0.21 5.28
C ALA A 159 -3.20 -0.58 3.83
N GLN A 160 -4.20 -1.44 3.58
CA GLN A 160 -4.66 -1.76 2.22
C GLN A 160 -5.53 -0.66 1.60
N PHE A 161 -6.35 0.00 2.41
CA PHE A 161 -7.22 1.08 1.92
C PHE A 161 -6.40 2.28 1.43
N PHE A 162 -5.32 2.60 2.15
CA PHE A 162 -4.36 3.65 1.76
C PHE A 162 -3.18 3.10 0.92
N ASP A 163 -3.33 1.94 0.27
CA ASP A 163 -2.29 1.36 -0.59
C ASP A 163 -2.12 2.17 -1.90
N TYR A 164 -1.17 1.74 -2.72
CA TYR A 164 -0.64 2.39 -3.92
C TYR A 164 -1.71 2.77 -4.94
N SER A 165 -2.81 2.03 -5.04
CA SER A 165 -3.94 2.43 -5.88
C SER A 165 -4.54 3.77 -5.45
N GLY A 166 -4.67 4.03 -4.15
CA GLY A 166 -5.16 5.32 -3.65
C GLY A 166 -4.20 6.46 -3.97
N PHE A 167 -2.89 6.22 -3.86
CA PHE A 167 -1.88 7.19 -4.22
C PHE A 167 -1.80 7.45 -5.74
N ARG A 168 -1.84 6.40 -6.56
CA ARG A 168 -1.77 6.50 -8.03
C ARG A 168 -3.02 7.15 -8.62
N VAL A 169 -4.19 6.89 -8.06
CA VAL A 169 -5.43 7.61 -8.45
C VAL A 169 -5.28 9.11 -8.17
N LEU A 170 -4.74 9.49 -7.01
CA LEU A 170 -4.44 10.90 -6.71
C LEU A 170 -3.38 11.49 -7.65
N LEU A 171 -2.40 10.69 -8.06
CA LEU A 171 -1.35 11.11 -8.98
C LEU A 171 -1.89 11.35 -10.40
N VAL A 172 -2.71 10.45 -10.92
CA VAL A 172 -3.39 10.63 -12.21
C VAL A 172 -4.36 11.82 -12.17
N LEU A 173 -5.01 12.06 -11.04
CA LEU A 173 -5.83 13.27 -10.87
C LEU A 173 -4.98 14.54 -10.92
N THR A 174 -3.76 14.54 -10.35
CA THR A 174 -2.85 15.70 -10.38
C THR A 174 -2.27 15.96 -11.77
N GLU A 175 -1.97 14.91 -12.54
CA GLU A 175 -1.51 15.05 -13.93
C GLU A 175 -2.55 15.73 -14.85
N ASN A 176 -3.84 15.63 -14.49
CA ASN A 176 -4.92 16.26 -15.23
C ASN A 176 -5.23 17.70 -14.77
N VAL A 177 -4.69 18.15 -13.63
CA VAL A 177 -4.87 19.53 -13.14
C VAL A 177 -3.85 20.43 -13.83
N THR A 178 -4.22 20.91 -15.01
CA THR A 178 -3.49 21.94 -15.77
C THR A 178 -4.27 23.25 -15.75
N PRO A 179 -3.63 24.42 -16.00
CA PRO A 179 -4.37 25.68 -16.20
C PRO A 179 -5.46 25.52 -17.26
N ASP A 180 -5.15 24.75 -18.31
CA ASP A 180 -6.05 24.39 -19.40
C ASP A 180 -7.25 23.56 -18.97
N PHE A 181 -7.09 22.69 -17.99
CA PHE A 181 -8.19 21.93 -17.42
C PHE A 181 -9.20 22.83 -16.70
N ILE A 182 -8.75 23.85 -15.98
CA ILE A 182 -9.64 24.69 -15.15
C ILE A 182 -10.54 25.57 -16.02
N TRP A 183 -9.99 26.25 -17.03
CA TRP A 183 -10.82 27.08 -17.90
C TRP A 183 -11.71 26.23 -18.82
N ASN A 184 -11.24 25.07 -19.31
CA ASN A 184 -12.09 24.12 -20.03
C ASN A 184 -13.22 23.56 -19.14
N TYR A 185 -12.96 23.26 -17.87
CA TYR A 185 -13.95 22.75 -16.92
C TYR A 185 -15.07 23.77 -16.65
N ILE A 186 -14.75 25.06 -16.66
CA ILE A 186 -15.71 26.16 -16.50
C ILE A 186 -16.43 26.47 -17.83
N GLY A 187 -16.09 25.78 -18.91
CA GLY A 187 -16.74 25.90 -20.22
C GLY A 187 -16.24 27.07 -21.05
N LEU A 188 -15.05 27.61 -20.73
CA LEU A 188 -14.42 28.66 -21.52
C LEU A 188 -13.69 28.04 -22.71
N SER A 189 -13.71 28.71 -23.87
CA SER A 189 -12.81 28.35 -24.96
C SER A 189 -11.42 28.94 -24.74
N PHE A 190 -10.41 28.38 -25.43
CA PHE A 190 -9.05 28.93 -25.42
C PHE A 190 -9.04 30.42 -25.82
N PHE A 191 -9.90 30.84 -26.75
CA PHE A 191 -9.98 32.23 -27.20
C PHE A 191 -10.58 33.15 -26.13
N ASP A 192 -11.56 32.66 -25.38
CA ASP A 192 -12.14 33.40 -24.25
C ASP A 192 -11.08 33.59 -23.17
N TYR A 193 -10.34 32.53 -22.81
CA TYR A 193 -9.23 32.63 -21.86
C TYR A 193 -8.10 33.55 -22.34
N ALA A 194 -7.69 33.44 -23.60
CA ALA A 194 -6.59 34.23 -24.15
C ALA A 194 -6.92 35.73 -24.20
N SER A 195 -8.19 36.10 -24.32
CA SER A 195 -8.65 37.49 -24.31
C SER A 195 -8.91 38.07 -22.91
N MET A 196 -8.86 37.26 -21.86
CA MET A 196 -9.01 37.72 -20.48
C MET A 196 -7.84 38.61 -20.03
N ASP A 197 -8.16 39.52 -19.13
CA ASP A 197 -7.16 40.38 -18.49
C ASP A 197 -6.17 39.55 -17.66
N SER A 198 -4.97 40.09 -17.50
CA SER A 198 -3.86 39.48 -16.76
C SER A 198 -4.22 39.14 -15.32
N GLU A 199 -5.07 39.93 -14.65
CA GLU A 199 -5.52 39.66 -13.29
C GLU A 199 -6.37 38.39 -13.20
N ILE A 200 -7.28 38.18 -14.15
CA ILE A 200 -8.12 36.98 -14.22
C ILE A 200 -7.28 35.73 -14.55
N LYS A 201 -6.30 35.86 -15.45
CA LYS A 201 -5.35 34.78 -15.75
C LYS A 201 -4.51 34.38 -14.54
N ASN A 202 -4.03 35.37 -13.78
CA ASN A 202 -3.31 35.11 -12.53
C ASN A 202 -4.18 34.38 -11.50
N MET A 203 -5.47 34.69 -11.42
CA MET A 203 -6.40 33.94 -10.56
C MET A 203 -6.54 32.47 -11.00
N PHE A 204 -6.58 32.18 -12.30
CA PHE A 204 -6.61 30.79 -12.80
C PHE A 204 -5.32 30.04 -12.46
N ASP A 205 -4.16 30.67 -12.59
CA ASP A 205 -2.88 30.08 -12.20
C ASP A 205 -2.81 29.83 -10.68
N GLU A 206 -3.32 30.74 -9.86
CA GLU A 206 -3.38 30.58 -8.40
C GLU A 206 -4.33 29.45 -7.98
N ILE A 207 -5.51 29.34 -8.60
CA ILE A 207 -6.45 28.24 -8.36
C ILE A 207 -5.82 26.90 -8.79
N THR A 208 -5.09 26.88 -9.90
CA THR A 208 -4.37 25.69 -10.38
C THR A 208 -3.29 25.26 -9.39
N SER A 209 -2.45 26.20 -8.95
CA SER A 209 -1.40 25.95 -7.95
C SER A 209 -1.98 25.48 -6.62
N MET A 210 -3.05 26.10 -6.13
CA MET A 210 -3.73 25.71 -4.90
C MET A 210 -4.37 24.31 -5.02
N SER A 211 -4.97 24.00 -6.17
CA SER A 211 -5.55 22.68 -6.45
C SER A 211 -4.47 21.60 -6.47
N LEU A 212 -3.36 21.84 -7.16
CA LEU A 212 -2.19 20.96 -7.15
C LEU A 212 -1.65 20.75 -5.73
N PHE A 213 -1.46 21.83 -4.97
CA PHE A 213 -0.99 21.76 -3.59
C PHE A 213 -1.93 20.93 -2.70
N LEU A 214 -3.24 21.11 -2.80
CA LEU A 214 -4.24 20.35 -2.05
C LEU A 214 -4.20 18.88 -2.41
N THR A 215 -4.18 18.53 -3.69
CA THR A 215 -4.15 17.12 -4.12
C THR A 215 -2.86 16.43 -3.70
N LEU A 216 -1.70 17.11 -3.79
CA LEU A 216 -0.43 16.59 -3.32
C LEU A 216 -0.39 16.43 -1.79
N SER A 217 -0.97 17.38 -1.06
CA SER A 217 -1.11 17.30 0.41
C SER A 217 -2.00 16.12 0.84
N LEU A 218 -3.08 15.86 0.10
CA LEU A 218 -3.92 14.67 0.31
C LEU A 218 -3.14 13.38 0.00
N GLY A 219 -2.35 13.37 -1.08
CA GLY A 219 -1.45 12.26 -1.41
C GLY A 219 -0.45 11.97 -0.31
N ALA A 220 0.18 13.01 0.25
CA ALA A 220 1.08 12.92 1.40
C ALA A 220 0.39 12.31 2.63
N LEU A 221 -0.83 12.77 2.93
CA LEU A 221 -1.62 12.25 4.04
C LEU A 221 -1.94 10.76 3.86
N VAL A 222 -2.32 10.33 2.65
CA VAL A 222 -2.54 8.90 2.32
C VAL A 222 -1.30 8.06 2.61
N VAL A 223 -0.12 8.53 2.17
CA VAL A 223 1.16 7.84 2.42
C VAL A 223 1.45 7.73 3.91
N ILE A 224 1.31 8.83 4.67
CA ILE A 224 1.54 8.85 6.12
C ILE A 224 0.60 7.88 6.83
N LEU A 225 -0.70 7.92 6.52
CA LEU A 225 -1.70 7.05 7.12
C LEU A 225 -1.40 5.58 6.86
N ARG A 226 -1.00 5.23 5.63
CA ARG A 226 -0.55 3.88 5.27
C ARG A 226 0.66 3.46 6.10
N THR A 227 1.68 4.32 6.22
CA THR A 227 2.91 4.02 6.97
C THR A 227 2.63 3.79 8.44
N VAL A 228 1.81 4.63 9.05
CA VAL A 228 1.39 4.47 10.45
C VAL A 228 0.64 3.15 10.62
N ALA A 229 -0.30 2.83 9.72
CA ALA A 229 -1.04 1.58 9.75
C ALA A 229 -0.12 0.35 9.67
N LEU A 230 0.84 0.36 8.74
CA LEU A 230 1.83 -0.70 8.60
C LEU A 230 2.76 -0.80 9.81
N ALA A 231 3.24 0.31 10.35
CA ALA A 231 4.08 0.32 11.54
C ALA A 231 3.35 -0.32 12.74
N VAL A 232 2.09 0.06 12.97
CA VAL A 232 1.25 -0.56 14.00
C VAL A 232 1.08 -2.06 13.74
N PHE A 233 0.79 -2.46 12.50
CA PHE A 233 0.70 -3.86 12.11
C PHE A 233 1.98 -4.64 12.44
N TYR A 234 3.16 -4.15 12.03
CA TYR A 234 4.44 -4.83 12.29
C TYR A 234 4.78 -4.88 13.77
N VAL A 235 4.52 -3.82 14.54
CA VAL A 235 4.75 -3.80 16.00
C VAL A 235 3.87 -4.83 16.69
N LEU A 236 2.57 -4.89 16.36
CA LEU A 236 1.65 -5.86 16.93
C LEU A 236 1.98 -7.30 16.52
N MET A 237 2.36 -7.52 15.25
CA MET A 237 2.85 -8.82 14.78
C MET A 237 4.14 -9.23 15.50
N ALA A 238 5.08 -8.30 15.71
CA ALA A 238 6.29 -8.56 16.48
C ALA A 238 5.96 -8.98 17.92
N GLN A 239 5.10 -8.25 18.61
CA GLN A 239 4.67 -8.61 19.97
C GLN A 239 4.05 -10.02 19.98
N LEU A 240 3.09 -10.28 19.09
CA LEU A 240 2.43 -11.58 19.02
C LEU A 240 3.31 -12.72 18.54
N LEU A 241 4.41 -12.47 17.81
CA LEU A 241 5.32 -13.49 17.29
C LEU A 241 6.61 -13.65 18.11
N PHE A 242 6.99 -12.68 18.95
CA PHE A 242 8.20 -12.74 19.80
C PHE A 242 7.92 -12.96 21.28
N ILE A 243 6.70 -12.74 21.79
CA ILE A 243 6.37 -13.12 23.19
C ILE A 243 6.59 -14.62 23.34
N ARG A 244 7.61 -15.02 24.11
CA ARG A 244 7.91 -16.43 24.42
C ARG A 244 6.68 -17.01 25.11
N LYS A 245 6.10 -18.10 24.58
CA LYS A 245 5.20 -18.93 25.38
C LYS A 245 6.02 -19.40 26.59
N LYS A 246 5.68 -18.97 27.81
CA LYS A 246 6.18 -19.65 29.01
C LYS A 246 5.81 -21.13 28.82
N PRO A 247 6.73 -22.08 28.99
CA PRO A 247 6.38 -23.49 28.93
C PRO A 247 5.24 -23.72 29.92
N LYS A 248 4.10 -24.24 29.44
CA LYS A 248 3.06 -24.75 30.33
C LYS A 248 3.78 -25.76 31.22
N LYS A 249 3.90 -25.47 32.53
CA LYS A 249 4.28 -26.49 33.51
C LYS A 249 3.35 -27.66 33.28
N MET A 250 3.87 -28.78 32.79
CA MET A 250 3.18 -30.05 32.88
C MET A 250 2.96 -30.29 34.36
N MET A 251 1.73 -30.10 34.83
CA MET A 251 1.30 -30.71 36.08
C MET A 251 1.35 -32.21 35.82
N LEU A 252 2.47 -32.83 36.20
CA LEU A 252 2.50 -34.25 36.48
C LEU A 252 1.41 -34.49 37.52
N LYS A 253 0.32 -35.14 37.11
CA LYS A 253 -0.54 -35.83 38.07
C LYS A 253 0.35 -36.84 38.77
N SER A 254 0.73 -36.51 40.00
CA SER A 254 1.24 -37.47 40.95
C SER A 254 0.04 -38.24 41.45
N ASP A 255 -0.25 -39.38 40.82
CA ASP A 255 -1.11 -40.38 41.43
C ASP A 255 -0.32 -40.99 42.59
N ARG A 256 -0.73 -40.64 43.81
CA ARG A 256 -0.56 -41.43 45.04
C ARG A 256 -1.83 -41.30 45.86
#